data_AF-A0AAJ3UIB6-F1
#
_entry.id   AF-A0AAJ3UIB6-F1
#
_cell.length_a   1.000
_cell.length_b   1.000
_cell.length_c   1.000
_cell.angle_alpha   90.00
_cell.angle_beta   90.00
_cell.angle_gamma   90.00
#
_symmetry.space_group_name_H-M   'P 1'
#
loop_
_entity.id
_entity.type
_entity.pdbx_description
1 polymer ?
#
loop_
_entity_poly.entity_id
_entity_poly.type
_entity_poly.pdbx_seq_one_letter_code
_entity_poly.pdbx_strand_id
1 'polypeptide(L)'
;MQQTITLNVGPHLSDDQWKTIGEVYRSMDGWVEGTQMPCWYGEEEYADYITASAEPSGLILEGNVEPGLWTGWISVICARLTMTLGFPVHDATM
;
A
#
# COMPACT_ATOMS: atom_id res chain seq x y z
N MET A 1 1.07 0.23 -17.30
CA MET A 1 1.92 1.45 -17.14
C MET A 1 2.33 1.44 -15.70
N GLN A 2 3.62 1.55 -15.40
CA GLN A 2 4.08 1.53 -14.02
C GLN A 2 3.70 2.84 -13.33
N GLN A 3 3.13 2.73 -12.13
CA GLN A 3 2.63 3.84 -11.32
C GLN A 3 3.23 3.70 -9.92
N THR A 4 3.52 4.83 -9.28
CA THR A 4 4.08 4.87 -7.94
C THR A 4 3.50 6.03 -7.13
N ILE A 5 3.40 5.86 -5.83
CA ILE A 5 3.03 6.90 -4.87
C ILE A 5 3.76 6.65 -3.55
N THR A 6 4.21 7.73 -2.90
CA THR A 6 4.73 7.65 -1.53
C THR A 6 3.65 8.18 -0.60
N LEU A 7 3.16 7.36 0.32
CA LEU A 7 2.21 7.79 1.35
C LEU A 7 2.96 8.32 2.58
N ASN A 8 2.37 9.30 3.28
CA ASN A 8 2.87 9.92 4.51
C ASN A 8 2.84 8.99 5.75
N VAL A 9 3.15 7.71 5.57
CA VAL A 9 3.20 6.68 6.61
C VAL A 9 4.68 6.32 6.82
N GLY A 10 5.30 6.89 7.84
CA GLY A 10 6.73 6.70 8.11
C GLY A 10 7.08 5.33 8.71
N PRO A 11 8.37 4.95 8.71
CA PRO A 11 8.81 3.66 9.24
C PRO A 11 8.76 3.56 10.78
N HIS A 12 8.67 4.71 11.46
CA HIS A 12 8.78 4.83 12.92
C HIS A 12 7.46 4.57 13.68
N LEU A 13 6.51 3.86 13.07
CA LEU A 13 5.28 3.45 13.75
C LEU A 13 5.58 2.33 14.76
N SER A 14 4.71 2.20 15.77
CA SER A 14 4.80 1.13 16.75
C SER A 14 4.45 -0.23 16.14
N ASP A 15 4.87 -1.32 16.80
CA ASP A 15 4.55 -2.69 16.38
C ASP A 15 3.02 -2.92 16.28
N ASP A 16 2.24 -2.34 17.20
CA ASP A 16 0.78 -2.41 17.16
C ASP A 16 0.21 -1.69 15.94
N GLN A 17 0.74 -0.52 15.59
CA GLN A 17 0.34 0.19 14.38
C GLN A 17 0.70 -0.63 13.13
N TRP A 18 1.91 -1.20 13.06
CA TRP A 18 2.30 -2.08 11.97
C TRP A 18 1.43 -3.34 11.86
N LYS A 19 1.02 -3.91 12.99
CA LYS A 19 0.09 -5.03 13.00
C LYS A 19 -1.25 -4.65 12.37
N THR A 20 -1.81 -3.50 12.74
CA THR A 20 -3.06 -3.01 12.14
C THR A 20 -2.92 -2.66 10.66
N ILE A 21 -1.77 -2.12 10.23
CA ILE A 21 -1.46 -1.94 8.80
C ILE A 21 -1.45 -3.29 8.08
N GLY A 22 -0.86 -4.32 8.67
CA GLY A 22 -0.86 -5.67 8.11
C GLY A 22 -2.27 -6.28 8.00
N GLU A 23 -3.19 -5.94 8.90
CA GLU A 23 -4.60 -6.31 8.77
C GLU A 23 -5.28 -5.57 7.60
N VAL A 24 -4.98 -4.27 7.43
CA VAL A 24 -5.43 -3.50 6.26
C VAL A 24 -4.90 -4.13 4.97
N TYR A 25 -3.62 -4.46 4.88
CA TYR A 25 -3.02 -5.06 3.69
C TYR A 25 -3.73 -6.36 3.26
N ARG A 26 -3.94 -7.28 4.20
CA ARG A 26 -4.65 -8.55 3.95
C ARG A 26 -6.12 -8.37 3.57
N SER A 27 -6.71 -7.23 3.93
CA SER A 27 -8.11 -6.91 3.64
C SER A 27 -8.32 -6.23 2.28
N MET A 28 -7.24 -5.83 1.60
CA MET A 28 -7.30 -5.21 0.28
C MET A 28 -7.53 -6.27 -0.81
N ASP A 29 -8.24 -5.88 -1.86
CA ASP A 29 -8.47 -6.76 -3.00
C ASP A 29 -7.16 -7.16 -3.67
N GLY A 30 -7.10 -8.41 -4.13
CA GLY A 30 -5.92 -8.98 -4.79
C GLY A 30 -4.82 -9.52 -3.88
N TRP A 31 -4.98 -9.50 -2.54
CA TRP A 31 -3.92 -9.90 -1.60
C TRP A 31 -3.34 -11.29 -1.91
N VAL A 32 -2.01 -11.38 -1.93
CA VAL A 32 -1.28 -12.63 -2.16
C VAL A 32 -0.62 -13.10 -0.87
N GLU A 33 -0.98 -14.31 -0.43
CA GLU A 33 -0.40 -14.93 0.77
C GLU A 33 0.99 -15.53 0.49
N GLY A 34 1.87 -15.48 1.50
CA GLY A 34 3.14 -16.23 1.49
C GLY A 34 4.29 -15.59 0.70
N THR A 35 4.18 -14.31 0.34
CA THR A 35 5.22 -13.56 -0.37
C THR A 35 6.21 -12.89 0.59
N GLN A 36 7.40 -12.53 0.09
CA GLN A 36 8.44 -11.89 0.91
C GLN A 36 8.10 -10.43 1.27
N MET A 37 7.32 -9.77 0.41
CA MET A 37 6.84 -8.41 0.60
C MET A 37 5.33 -8.33 0.36
N PRO A 38 4.63 -7.38 0.99
CA PRO A 38 3.20 -7.18 0.73
C PRO A 38 2.96 -6.95 -0.76
N CYS A 39 2.13 -7.78 -1.37
CA CYS A 39 1.76 -7.63 -2.77
C CYS A 39 0.30 -8.03 -3.04
N TRP A 40 -0.21 -7.52 -4.15
CA TRP A 40 -1.56 -7.74 -4.64
C TRP A 40 -1.54 -8.01 -6.13
N TYR A 41 -2.41 -8.93 -6.58
CA TYR A 41 -2.57 -9.39 -7.97
C TYR A 41 -1.37 -10.16 -8.57
N GLY A 42 -0.19 -10.02 -7.98
CA GLY A 42 1.04 -10.70 -8.34
C GLY A 42 2.25 -10.07 -7.66
N GLU A 43 3.42 -10.68 -7.84
CA GLU A 43 4.72 -10.05 -7.55
C GLU A 43 5.15 -9.16 -8.73
N GLU A 44 6.21 -8.35 -8.57
CA GLU A 44 6.71 -7.43 -9.62
C GLU A 44 7.02 -8.11 -10.97
N GLU A 45 7.30 -9.41 -10.96
CA GLU A 45 7.58 -10.21 -12.16
C GLU A 45 6.33 -10.53 -13.01
N TYR A 46 5.13 -10.27 -12.48
CA TYR A 46 3.86 -10.58 -13.14
C TYR A 46 3.32 -9.38 -13.93
N ALA A 47 2.42 -9.67 -14.89
CA ALA A 47 1.86 -8.66 -15.76
C ALA A 47 1.05 -7.58 -14.99
N ASP A 48 0.33 -7.99 -13.95
CA ASP A 48 -0.43 -7.10 -13.07
C ASP A 48 0.01 -7.29 -11.61
N TYR A 49 0.45 -6.20 -10.97
CA TYR A 49 0.87 -6.22 -9.57
C TYR A 49 0.66 -4.88 -8.88
N ILE A 50 0.55 -4.93 -7.55
CA ILE A 50 0.82 -3.81 -6.65
C ILE A 50 1.72 -4.35 -5.53
N THR A 51 2.75 -3.60 -5.13
CA THR A 51 3.62 -3.92 -4.00
C THR A 51 3.69 -2.75 -3.03
N ALA A 52 4.06 -3.03 -1.78
CA ALA A 52 4.29 -2.00 -0.77
C ALA A 52 5.66 -2.16 -0.09
N SER A 53 6.39 -1.06 0.05
CA SER A 53 7.64 -0.99 0.83
C SER A 53 7.62 0.17 1.82
N ALA A 54 7.99 -0.10 3.06
CA ALA A 54 8.12 0.93 4.09
C ALA A 54 9.54 1.51 4.06
N GLU A 55 9.66 2.75 3.59
CA GLU A 55 10.94 3.43 3.41
C GLU A 55 11.07 4.64 4.35
N PRO A 56 12.28 5.19 4.57
CA PRO A 56 12.47 6.41 5.35
C PRO A 56 11.63 7.61 4.87
N SER A 57 11.32 7.68 3.57
CA SER A 57 10.49 8.73 2.97
C SER A 57 8.99 8.53 3.15
N GLY A 58 8.54 7.34 3.56
CA GLY A 58 7.13 6.98 3.65
C GLY A 58 6.85 5.57 3.14
N LEU A 59 5.56 5.23 3.06
CA LEU A 59 5.11 3.96 2.52
C LEU A 59 5.00 4.07 1.01
N ILE A 60 5.91 3.45 0.29
CA ILE A 60 5.91 3.45 -1.17
C ILE A 60 4.99 2.34 -1.65
N LEU A 61 4.06 2.70 -2.53
CA LEU A 61 3.27 1.76 -3.30
C LEU A 61 3.71 1.86 -4.75
N GLU A 62 3.99 0.72 -5.35
CA GLU A 62 4.27 0.60 -6.78
C GLU A 62 3.26 -0.37 -7.39
N GLY A 63 2.86 -0.15 -8.63
CA GLY A 63 2.06 -1.13 -9.34
C GLY A 63 2.13 -0.98 -10.85
N ASN A 64 1.85 -2.08 -11.53
CA ASN A 64 1.61 -2.11 -12.96
C ASN A 64 0.22 -2.70 -13.17
N VAL A 65 -0.81 -1.88 -13.08
CA VAL A 65 -2.21 -2.27 -13.33
C VAL A 65 -2.88 -1.25 -14.25
N GLU A 66 -4.14 -1.50 -14.60
CA GLU A 66 -4.94 -0.51 -15.33
C GLU A 66 -5.14 0.76 -14.47
N PRO A 67 -5.04 1.98 -15.05
CA PRO A 67 -5.09 3.23 -14.27
C PRO A 67 -6.35 3.43 -13.42
N GLY A 68 -7.52 3.01 -13.90
CA GLY A 68 -8.77 3.05 -13.14
C GLY A 68 -8.72 2.16 -11.90
N LEU A 69 -8.20 0.94 -12.04
CA LEU A 69 -7.93 0.06 -10.89
C LEU A 69 -6.95 0.70 -9.92
N TRP A 70 -5.83 1.24 -10.40
CA TRP A 70 -4.83 1.91 -9.55
C TRP A 70 -5.46 3.03 -8.71
N THR A 71 -6.16 3.97 -9.34
CA THR A 71 -6.78 5.11 -8.64
C THR A 71 -7.82 4.65 -7.61
N GLY A 72 -8.65 3.67 -7.96
CA GLY A 72 -9.62 3.11 -7.02
C GLY A 72 -8.95 2.42 -5.84
N TRP A 73 -7.93 1.61 -6.12
CA TRP A 73 -7.19 0.85 -5.11
C TRP A 73 -6.44 1.76 -4.14
N ILE A 74 -5.71 2.76 -4.64
CA ILE A 74 -5.02 3.77 -3.81
C ILE A 74 -6.02 4.55 -2.93
N SER A 75 -7.18 4.91 -3.48
CA SER A 75 -8.21 5.61 -2.70
C SER A 75 -8.70 4.77 -1.52
N VAL A 76 -8.91 3.47 -1.73
CA VAL A 76 -9.38 2.55 -0.68
C VAL A 76 -8.32 2.33 0.39
N ILE A 77 -7.05 2.09 0.02
CA ILE A 77 -6.00 1.87 1.02
C ILE A 77 -5.75 3.13 1.85
N CYS A 78 -5.71 4.32 1.24
CA CYS A 78 -5.57 5.59 1.98
C CYS A 78 -6.72 5.80 2.97
N ALA A 79 -7.96 5.52 2.57
CA ALA A 79 -9.12 5.63 3.46
C ALA A 79 -9.04 4.65 4.64
N ARG A 80 -8.68 3.38 4.39
CA ARG A 80 -8.56 2.36 5.44
C ARG A 80 -7.41 2.65 6.40
N LEU A 81 -6.25 3.05 5.88
CA LEU A 81 -5.11 3.45 6.70
C LEU A 81 -5.44 4.69 7.53
N THR A 82 -6.13 5.68 6.96
CA THR A 82 -6.59 6.87 7.70
C THR A 82 -7.47 6.50 8.89
N MET A 83 -8.46 5.64 8.67
CA MET A 83 -9.35 5.17 9.74
C MET A 83 -8.61 4.39 10.83
N THR A 84 -7.60 3.62 10.43
CA THR A 84 -6.86 2.72 11.33
C THR A 84 -5.79 3.46 12.14
N LEU A 85 -5.07 4.38 11.52
CA LEU A 85 -3.96 5.12 12.13
C LEU A 85 -4.42 6.39 12.87
N GLY A 86 -5.64 6.86 12.62
CA GLY A 86 -6.21 8.03 13.29
C GLY A 86 -5.69 9.37 12.80
N PHE A 87 -4.96 9.40 11.67
CA PHE A 87 -4.53 10.61 10.99
C PHE A 87 -4.71 10.48 9.46
N PRO A 88 -4.89 11.58 8.72
CA PRO A 88 -5.06 11.53 7.27
C PRO A 88 -3.85 10.93 6.55
N VAL A 89 -4.09 9.86 5.78
CA VAL A 89 -3.10 9.24 4.90
C VAL A 89 -3.28 9.77 3.48
N HIS A 90 -2.21 10.30 2.91
CA HIS A 90 -2.18 10.94 1.59
C HIS A 90 -0.78 10.86 0.96
N ASP A 91 -0.67 11.31 -0.29
CA ASP A 91 0.62 11.46 -0.98
C ASP A 91 1.55 12.40 -0.18
N ALA A 92 2.75 11.92 0.14
CA ALA A 92 3.77 12.65 0.90
C ALA A 92 4.45 13.76 0.09
N THR A 93 4.25 13.80 -1.23
CA THR A 93 4.82 14.83 -2.12
C THR A 93 3.94 16.08 -2.28
N MET A 94 2.73 16.06 -1.70
CA MET A 94 1.80 17.20 -1.69
C MET A 94 2.05 18.21 -0.58
#